data_AF-A0A2Z2MPB0-F1
#
_entry.id   AF-A0A2Z2MPB0-F1
#
_cell.length_a   1.000
_cell.length_b   1.000
_cell.length_c   1.000
_cell.angle_alpha   90.00
_cell.angle_beta   90.00
_cell.angle_gamma   90.00
#
_symmetry.space_group_name_H-M   'P 1'
#
loop_
_entity.id
_entity.type
_entity.pdbx_description
1 polymer ?
#
loop_
_entity_poly.entity_id
_entity_poly.type
_entity_poly.pdbx_seq_one_letter_code
_entity_poly.pdbx_strand_id
1 'polypeptide(L)'
;MRKIEAILLVWGVRDEVLEKLPVEGYWLYGEYDFIAKVDFRDEFEMEEFSKLLRKVINGGTFKLMPVTLSAVKEGEGAESAAVLEHIKVSAP
;
A
#
# COMPACT_ATOMS: atom_id res chain seq x y z
N MET A 1 2.62 -20.11 -8.38
CA MET A 1 2.44 -19.13 -7.29
C MET A 1 1.85 -17.87 -7.91
N ARG A 2 0.80 -17.29 -7.33
CA ARG A 2 0.23 -16.04 -7.83
C ARG A 2 1.02 -14.90 -7.20
N LYS A 3 1.58 -14.02 -8.03
CA LYS A 3 2.18 -12.77 -7.55
C LYS A 3 1.09 -11.90 -6.92
N ILE A 4 1.45 -11.20 -5.85
CA ILE A 4 0.58 -10.25 -5.16
C ILE A 4 1.06 -8.85 -5.54
N GLU A 5 0.26 -8.14 -6.30
CA GLU A 5 0.46 -6.70 -6.50
C GLU A 5 -0.10 -5.95 -5.30
N ALA A 6 0.57 -4.89 -4.87
CA ALA A 6 0.10 -4.04 -3.78
C ALA A 6 0.43 -2.56 -4.02
N ILE A 7 -0.36 -1.69 -3.42
CA ILE A 7 -0.08 -0.26 -3.33
C ILE A 7 0.45 0.04 -1.93
N LEU A 8 1.62 0.67 -1.86
CA LEU A 8 2.17 1.28 -0.66
C LEU A 8 1.79 2.77 -0.65
N LEU A 9 1.17 3.21 0.43
CA LEU A 9 0.91 4.61 0.74
C LEU A 9 1.70 5.00 1.99
N VAL A 10 2.34 6.16 1.98
CA VAL A 10 3.09 6.71 3.12
C VAL A 10 2.70 8.17 3.34
N TRP A 11 2.57 8.59 4.59
CA TRP A 11 2.23 9.95 5.01
C TRP A 11 3.02 10.35 6.27
N GLY A 12 3.05 11.63 6.65
CA GLY A 12 3.75 12.11 7.84
C GLY A 12 5.24 11.71 7.93
N VAL A 13 5.90 11.43 6.81
CA VAL A 13 7.31 10.99 6.77
C VAL A 13 8.16 12.05 6.09
N ARG A 14 9.30 12.40 6.71
CA ARG A 14 10.26 13.34 6.12
C ARG A 14 10.91 12.75 4.87
N ASP A 15 11.20 13.61 3.92
CA ASP A 15 11.91 13.33 2.66
C ASP A 15 13.12 12.41 2.83
N GLU A 16 13.98 12.68 3.82
CA GLU A 16 15.20 11.88 4.13
C GLU A 16 14.93 10.41 4.50
N VAL A 17 13.71 10.09 4.93
CA VAL A 17 13.27 8.73 5.24
C VAL A 17 12.60 8.10 4.02
N LEU A 18 11.86 8.89 3.23
CA LEU A 18 11.28 8.44 1.95
C LEU A 18 12.37 8.00 0.97
N GLU A 19 13.49 8.72 0.91
CA GLU A 19 14.66 8.36 0.10
C GLU A 19 15.31 7.02 0.51
N LYS A 20 15.04 6.53 1.72
CA LYS A 20 15.56 5.25 2.24
C LYS A 20 14.63 4.07 1.99
N LEU A 21 13.45 4.30 1.42
CA LEU A 21 12.51 3.23 1.13
C LEU A 21 13.09 2.31 0.05
N PRO A 22 13.06 0.98 0.24
CA PRO A 22 13.59 0.03 -0.74
C PRO A 22 12.61 -0.21 -1.90
N VAL A 23 11.93 0.83 -2.36
CA VAL A 23 10.97 0.81 -3.46
C VAL A 23 10.99 2.11 -4.24
N GLU A 24 10.79 2.01 -5.54
CA GLU A 24 10.58 3.18 -6.40
C GLU A 24 9.11 3.56 -6.41
N GLY A 25 8.84 4.86 -6.43
CA GLY A 25 7.48 5.39 -6.39
C GLY A 25 7.43 6.87 -6.72
N TYR A 26 6.27 7.46 -6.47
CA TYR A 26 5.97 8.85 -6.77
C TYR A 26 5.76 9.61 -5.47
N TRP A 27 6.31 10.81 -5.42
CA TRP A 27 6.04 11.75 -4.35
C TRP A 27 4.66 12.34 -4.57
N LEU A 28 3.92 12.51 -3.48
CA LEU A 28 2.58 13.08 -3.49
C LEU A 28 2.59 14.40 -2.72
N TYR A 29 1.78 15.35 -3.19
CA TYR A 29 1.55 16.62 -2.52
C TYR A 29 0.10 16.62 -2.01
N GLY A 30 -0.09 16.40 -0.71
CA GLY A 30 -1.44 16.32 -0.11
C GLY A 30 -1.46 15.53 1.20
N GLU A 31 -2.46 14.65 1.36
CA GLU A 31 -2.62 13.78 2.54
C GLU A 31 -1.51 12.72 2.65
N TYR A 32 -0.92 12.34 1.52
CA TYR A 32 0.15 11.37 1.42
C TYR A 32 1.41 12.06 0.91
N ASP A 33 2.57 11.58 1.37
CA ASP A 33 3.88 12.06 0.92
C ASP A 33 4.43 11.17 -0.20
N PHE A 34 4.05 9.90 -0.25
CA PHE A 34 4.61 8.92 -1.19
C PHE A 34 3.64 7.78 -1.52
N ILE A 35 3.66 7.34 -2.78
CA ILE A 35 2.95 6.17 -3.28
C ILE A 35 3.85 5.29 -4.14
N ALA A 36 3.80 3.99 -3.95
CA ALA A 36 4.50 3.03 -4.79
C ALA A 36 3.63 1.81 -5.12
N LYS A 37 3.83 1.25 -6.31
CA LYS A 37 3.35 -0.10 -6.62
C LYS A 37 4.46 -1.10 -6.29
N VAL A 38 4.12 -2.15 -5.55
CA VAL A 38 5.07 -3.17 -5.11
C VAL A 38 4.53 -4.55 -5.49
N ASP A 39 5.40 -5.39 -6.00
CA ASP A 39 5.08 -6.76 -6.41
C ASP A 39 5.72 -7.75 -5.43
N PHE A 40 4.93 -8.68 -4.89
CA PHE A 40 5.38 -9.75 -4.01
C PHE A 40 5.14 -11.12 -4.64
N ARG A 41 6.00 -12.08 -4.31
CA ARG A 41 5.93 -13.48 -4.71
C ARG A 41 4.83 -14.22 -3.95
N ASP A 42 4.66 -13.88 -2.68
CA ASP A 42 3.73 -14.50 -1.74
C ASP A 42 3.46 -13.59 -0.52
N GLU A 43 2.54 -14.03 0.35
CA GLU A 43 2.14 -13.30 1.56
C GLU A 43 3.28 -13.16 2.58
N PHE A 44 4.23 -14.10 2.60
CA PHE A 44 5.37 -14.04 3.51
C PHE A 44 6.33 -12.91 3.12
N GLU A 45 6.64 -12.75 1.83
CA GLU A 45 7.46 -11.63 1.35
C GLU A 45 6.79 -10.27 1.64
N MET A 46 5.46 -10.19 1.50
CA MET A 46 4.69 -8.99 1.84
C MET A 46 4.77 -8.66 3.34
N GLU A 47 4.70 -9.67 4.21
CA GLU A 47 4.82 -9.48 5.66
C GLU A 47 6.22 -9.01 6.06
N GLU A 48 7.27 -9.63 5.50
CA GLU A 48 8.66 -9.22 5.72
C GLU A 48 8.92 -7.78 5.26
N PHE A 49 8.35 -7.40 4.12
CA PHE A 49 8.40 -6.01 3.63
C PHE A 49 7.71 -5.04 4.60
N SER A 50 6.54 -5.40 5.12
CA SER A 50 5.83 -4.59 6.13
C SER A 50 6.64 -4.43 7.42
N LYS A 51 7.32 -5.48 7.89
CA LYS A 51 8.22 -5.42 9.04
C LYS A 51 9.42 -4.50 8.78
N LEU A 52 9.98 -4.53 7.57
CA LEU A 52 11.05 -3.62 7.17
C LEU A 52 10.57 -2.18 7.16
N LEU A 53 9.41 -1.90 6.55
CA LEU A 53 8.82 -0.57 6.55
C LEU A 53 8.58 -0.03 7.95
N ARG A 54 8.13 -0.86 8.90
CA ARG A 54 7.99 -0.44 10.32
C ARG A 54 9.31 -0.07 11.00
N LYS A 55 10.44 -0.55 10.50
CA LYS A 55 11.78 -0.18 11.02
C LYS A 55 12.30 1.11 10.38
N VAL A 56 11.97 1.34 9.11
CA VAL A 56 12.41 2.54 8.36
C VAL A 56 11.50 3.73 8.67
N ILE A 57 10.20 3.51 8.63
CA ILE A 57 9.15 4.48 8.94
C ILE A 57 8.75 4.27 10.39
N ASN A 58 8.90 5.29 11.23
CA ASN A 58 8.71 5.20 12.67
C ASN A 58 7.23 5.05 13.07
N GLY A 59 6.69 3.86 12.84
CA GLY A 59 5.52 3.30 13.52
C GLY A 59 4.16 3.92 13.20
N GLY A 60 3.66 3.71 11.98
CA GLY A 60 2.21 3.77 11.71
C GLY A 60 1.77 4.68 10.57
N THR A 61 2.71 5.31 9.87
CA THR A 61 2.37 6.29 8.84
C THR A 61 2.47 5.72 7.42
N PHE A 62 2.19 4.42 7.28
CA PHE A 62 2.09 3.76 5.99
C PHE A 62 0.95 2.75 5.95
N LYS A 63 0.46 2.46 4.74
CA LYS A 63 -0.55 1.45 4.45
C LYS A 63 -0.10 0.64 3.24
N LEU A 64 -0.15 -0.69 3.37
CA LEU A 64 0.13 -1.62 2.27
C LEU A 64 -1.18 -2.32 1.91
N MET A 65 -1.65 -2.11 0.68
CA MET A 65 -2.94 -2.59 0.19
C MET A 65 -2.74 -3.56 -0.96
N PRO A 66 -3.00 -4.87 -0.79
CA PRO A 66 -2.95 -5.81 -1.90
C PRO A 66 -4.04 -5.45 -2.92
N VAL A 67 -3.66 -5.42 -4.19
CA VAL A 67 -4.55 -5.24 -5.33
C VAL A 67 -5.08 -6.61 -5.72
N THR A 68 -6.32 -6.91 -5.34
CA THR A 68 -7.06 -8.00 -5.95
C THR A 68 -7.57 -7.48 -7.30
N LEU A 69 -6.96 -7.92 -8.40
CA LEU A 69 -7.58 -7.79 -9.71
C LEU A 69 -8.86 -8.65 -9.71
N SER A 70 -9.97 -8.10 -9.20
CA SER A 70 -11.28 -8.51 -9.67
C SER A 70 -11.22 -8.32 -11.18
N ALA A 71 -11.41 -9.38 -11.95
CA ALA A 71 -11.49 -9.31 -13.40
C ALA A 71 -12.66 -8.39 -13.76
N VAL A 72 -12.40 -7.08 -13.84
CA VAL A 72 -13.30 -6.12 -14.42
C VAL A 72 -13.24 -6.43 -15.91
N LYS A 73 -14.34 -7.00 -16.37
CA LYS A 73 -14.66 -7.23 -17.78
C LYS A 73 -14.19 -6.02 -18.59
N GLU A 74 -13.33 -6.26 -19.58
CA GLU A 74 -12.94 -5.27 -20.59
C GLU A 74 -14.21 -4.58 -21.10
N GLY A 75 -14.37 -3.31 -20.75
CA GLY A 75 -15.62 -2.58 -20.92
C GLY A 75 -15.54 -1.23 -20.22
N GLU A 76 -14.92 -0.28 -20.92
CA GLU A 76 -15.09 1.17 -20.85
C GLU A 76 -15.68 1.79 -19.57
N GLY A 77 -14.90 2.66 -18.92
CA GLY A 77 -15.41 3.63 -17.96
C GLY A 77 -14.78 3.48 -16.58
N ALA A 78 -13.89 4.41 -16.27
CA ALA A 78 -13.20 4.53 -15.00
C ALA A 78 -14.18 4.80 -13.86
N GLU A 79 -14.29 3.92 -12.86
CA GLU A 79 -14.64 4.32 -11.50
C GLU A 79 -14.61 3.16 -10.48
N SER A 80 -13.99 3.45 -9.34
CA SER A 80 -14.16 2.81 -8.03
C SER A 80 -13.41 1.51 -7.76
N ALA A 81 -12.14 1.65 -7.33
CA ALA A 81 -11.52 0.67 -6.46
C ALA A 81 -12.32 0.59 -5.14
N ALA A 82 -13.19 -0.40 -5.02
CA ALA A 82 -14.00 -0.64 -3.82
C ALA A 82 -13.08 -1.05 -2.65
N VAL A 83 -12.78 -0.09 -1.78
CA VAL A 83 -12.18 -0.33 -0.47
C VAL A 83 -13.18 -1.13 0.36
N LEU A 84 -12.84 -2.38 0.67
CA LEU A 84 -13.66 -3.25 1.52
C LEU A 84 -13.71 -2.67 2.95
N GLU A 85 -14.78 -1.95 3.28
CA GLU A 85 -15.16 -1.67 4.66
C GLU A 85 -15.67 -2.96 5.31
N HIS A 86 -14.83 -3.57 6.14
CA HIS A 86 -15.30 -4.46 7.21
C HIS A 86 -14.44 -4.23 8.45
N ILE A 87 -14.71 -3.14 9.16
CA ILE A 87 -14.41 -3.05 10.59
C ILE A 87 -15.73 -2.82 11.30
N LYS A 88 -16.25 -3.93 11.81
CA LYS A 88 -17.41 -4.01 12.70
C LYS A 88 -17.08 -3.22 13.98
N VAL A 89 -17.53 -1.96 14.05
CA VAL A 89 -17.51 -1.19 15.30
C VAL A 89 -18.60 -1.78 16.20
N SER A 90 -18.20 -2.68 17.10
CA SER A 90 -18.99 -3.02 18.27
C SER A 90 -18.55 -2.10 19.39
N ALA A 91 -19.46 -1.27 19.89
CA ALA A 91 -19.30 -0.48 21.10
C ALA A 91 -20.68 -0.36 21.77
N PRO A 92 -20.70 -0.04 23.06
CA PRO A 92 -20.35 -0.88 24.21
C PRO A 92 -21.57 -1.60 24.81
#